data_AF-A0AA43F9J3-F1
#
_entry.id   AF-A0AA43F9J3-F1
#
_cell.length_a   1.000
_cell.length_b   1.000
_cell.length_c   1.000
_cell.angle_alpha   90.00
_cell.angle_beta   90.00
_cell.angle_gamma   90.00
#
_symmetry.space_group_name_H-M   'P 1'
#
loop_
_entity.id
_entity.type
_entity.pdbx_description
1 polymer ?
#
loop_
_entity_poly.entity_id
_entity_poly.type
_entity_poly.pdbx_seq_one_letter_code
_entity_poly.pdbx_strand_id
1 'polypeptide(L)'
;MPGKIRFYLDEHVPRGVDIKTVGEAGLLSAPDTVHIQRARAERRVIFTQDSDFLRLHAAGHPHSGIVYAPQGTSIGETIHCLM
;
A
#
# COMPACT_ATOMS: atom_id res chain seq x y z
N MET A 1 -8.87 21.38 4.35
CA MET A 1 -8.60 20.65 3.08
C MET A 1 -8.15 19.24 3.46
N PRO A 2 -8.86 18.17 3.07
CA PRO A 2 -8.37 16.82 3.30
C PRO A 2 -7.06 16.65 2.51
N GLY A 3 -6.00 16.22 3.20
CA GLY A 3 -4.67 16.08 2.61
C GLY A 3 -4.67 15.05 1.49
N LYS A 4 -3.90 15.30 0.42
CA LYS A 4 -3.71 14.35 -0.69
C LYS A 4 -3.30 12.98 -0.13
N ILE A 5 -4.14 11.97 -0.38
CA ILE A 5 -3.85 10.58 -0.06
C ILE A 5 -2.75 10.09 -1.01
N ARG A 6 -1.72 9.44 -0.47
CA ARG A 6 -0.57 8.91 -1.24
C ARG A 6 -0.52 7.41 -1.07
N PHE A 7 -0.26 6.67 -2.14
CA PHE A 7 -0.34 5.20 -2.14
C PHE A 7 1.04 4.58 -2.39
N TYR A 8 1.23 3.37 -1.86
CA TYR A 8 2.38 2.50 -2.09
C TYR A 8 1.87 1.16 -2.63
N LEU A 9 2.39 0.73 -3.79
CA LEU A 9 1.79 -0.33 -4.61
C LEU A 9 2.81 -1.37 -5.08
N ASP A 10 2.34 -2.58 -5.31
CA ASP A 10 3.13 -3.67 -5.91
C ASP A 10 3.31 -3.46 -7.43
N GLU A 11 4.12 -4.28 -8.09
CA GLU A 11 4.70 -4.05 -9.43
C GLU A 11 3.67 -3.96 -10.60
N HIS A 12 2.40 -4.28 -10.38
CA HIS A 12 1.37 -4.43 -11.45
C HIS A 12 0.27 -3.34 -11.49
N VAL A 13 0.56 -2.07 -11.15
CA VAL A 13 -0.49 -1.04 -10.97
C VAL A 13 -0.36 0.21 -11.87
N PRO A 14 -1.42 0.62 -12.61
CA PRO A 14 -1.38 1.78 -13.52
C PRO A 14 -1.44 3.15 -12.83
N ARG A 15 -0.93 4.21 -13.52
CA ARG A 15 -0.59 5.53 -12.94
C ARG A 15 -1.64 6.63 -13.13
N GLY A 16 -1.85 7.41 -12.07
CA GLY A 16 -2.65 8.67 -11.99
C GLY A 16 -2.60 9.39 -10.63
N VAL A 17 -1.79 8.88 -9.68
CA VAL A 17 -1.66 9.32 -8.29
C VAL A 17 -0.15 9.40 -7.94
N ASP A 18 0.26 10.10 -6.86
CA ASP A 18 1.65 10.01 -6.35
C ASP A 18 1.89 8.58 -5.83
N ILE A 19 2.62 7.81 -6.65
CA ILE A 19 2.82 6.38 -6.52
C ILE A 19 4.30 6.11 -6.30
N LYS A 20 4.58 5.21 -5.35
CA LYS A 20 5.90 4.62 -5.15
C LYS A 20 5.75 3.12 -5.03
N THR A 21 6.45 2.36 -5.88
CA THR A 21 6.41 0.90 -5.84
C THR A 21 7.47 0.30 -4.92
N VAL A 22 7.31 -0.98 -4.57
CA VAL A 22 8.33 -1.73 -3.82
C VAL A 22 9.67 -1.79 -4.55
N GLY A 23 9.63 -1.97 -5.87
CA GLY A 23 10.81 -1.90 -6.72
C GLY A 23 11.49 -0.52 -6.68
N GLU A 24 10.71 0.57 -6.79
CA GLU A 24 11.22 1.94 -6.70
C GLU A 24 11.77 2.29 -5.31
N ALA A 25 11.30 1.61 -4.26
CA ALA A 25 11.82 1.76 -2.90
C ALA A 25 13.11 0.96 -2.65
N GLY A 26 13.51 0.08 -3.58
CA GLY A 26 14.66 -0.82 -3.41
C GLY A 26 14.45 -1.85 -2.29
N LEU A 27 13.19 -2.22 -2.02
CA LEU A 27 12.80 -3.10 -0.92
C LEU A 27 12.20 -4.41 -1.40
N LEU A 28 12.57 -4.86 -2.61
CA LEU A 28 12.16 -6.17 -3.10
C LEU A 28 12.58 -7.25 -2.10
N SER A 29 11.64 -8.14 -1.75
CA SER A 29 11.83 -9.22 -0.77
C SER A 29 12.10 -8.77 0.68
N ALA A 30 11.89 -7.49 1.01
CA ALA A 30 11.97 -7.03 2.39
C ALA A 30 10.78 -7.59 3.21
N PRO A 31 10.93 -7.81 4.52
CA PRO A 31 9.82 -8.23 5.37
C PRO A 31 8.69 -7.20 5.38
N ASP A 32 7.44 -7.66 5.55
CA ASP A 32 6.25 -6.78 5.61
C ASP A 32 6.34 -5.68 6.67
N THR A 33 7.04 -5.95 7.77
CA THR A 33 7.30 -4.96 8.83
C THR A 33 8.20 -3.81 8.36
N VAL A 34 9.09 -4.04 7.39
CA VAL A 34 9.88 -2.98 6.76
C VAL A 34 9.01 -2.14 5.83
N HIS A 35 8.11 -2.77 5.09
CA HIS A 35 7.14 -2.07 4.23
C HIS A 35 6.19 -1.19 5.05
N ILE A 36 5.65 -1.69 6.17
CA ILE A 36 4.72 -0.92 7.01
C ILE A 36 5.39 0.30 7.65
N GLN A 37 6.65 0.15 8.08
CA GLN A 37 7.45 1.25 8.62
C GLN A 37 7.78 2.30 7.56
N ARG A 38 8.19 1.86 6.36
CA ARG A 38 8.52 2.76 5.25
C ARG A 38 7.30 3.54 4.78
N ALA A 39 6.17 2.88 4.56
CA ALA A 39 4.92 3.52 4.15
C ALA A 39 4.46 4.54 5.21
N ARG A 40 4.55 4.20 6.51
CA ARG A 40 4.26 5.13 7.60
C ARG A 40 5.19 6.34 7.61
N ALA A 41 6.50 6.14 7.49
CA ALA A 41 7.49 7.22 7.48
C ALA A 41 7.23 8.21 6.35
N GLU A 42 6.81 7.71 5.19
CA GLU A 42 6.45 8.53 4.03
C GLU A 42 4.99 9.05 4.07
N ARG A 43 4.22 8.67 5.10
CA ARG A 43 2.76 8.88 5.24
C ARG A 43 2.00 8.47 3.98
N ARG A 44 2.17 7.20 3.59
CA ARG A 44 1.51 6.53 2.47
C ARG A 44 0.58 5.44 2.98
N VAL A 45 -0.57 5.30 2.33
CA VAL A 45 -1.49 4.18 2.49
C VAL A 45 -0.93 2.98 1.72
N ILE A 46 -0.94 1.82 2.36
CA ILE A 46 -0.52 0.57 1.73
C ILE A 46 -1.71 -0.01 0.99
N PHE A 47 -1.55 -0.32 -0.28
CA PHE A 47 -2.47 -1.22 -0.97
C PHE A 47 -1.83 -2.60 -1.05
N THR A 48 -2.61 -3.64 -0.78
CA THR A 48 -2.13 -5.02 -0.81
C THR A 48 -3.23 -6.01 -1.15
N GLN A 49 -2.86 -7.10 -1.81
CA GLN A 49 -3.71 -8.28 -1.95
C GLN A 49 -3.30 -9.41 -1.01
N ASP A 50 -2.26 -9.18 -0.21
CA ASP A 50 -1.79 -10.10 0.81
C ASP A 50 -2.51 -9.84 2.15
N SER A 51 -3.10 -10.89 2.70
CA SER A 51 -3.77 -10.84 4.00
C SER A 51 -2.81 -10.67 5.19
N ASP A 52 -1.50 -10.89 5.02
CA ASP A 52 -0.53 -10.78 6.11
C ASP A 52 -0.42 -9.34 6.65
N PHE A 53 -0.67 -8.32 5.83
CA PHE A 53 -0.80 -6.93 6.29
C PHE A 53 -2.02 -6.69 7.19
N LEU A 54 -3.10 -7.46 7.02
CA LEU A 54 -4.25 -7.41 7.93
C LEU A 54 -3.90 -7.99 9.30
N ARG A 55 -3.03 -9.01 9.34
CA ARG A 55 -2.50 -9.56 10.61
C ARG A 55 -1.63 -8.54 11.33
N LEU A 56 -0.79 -7.80 10.59
CA LEU A 56 0.02 -6.72 11.15
C LEU A 56 -0.87 -5.61 11.74
N HIS A 57 -1.94 -5.23 11.04
CA HIS A 57 -2.95 -4.30 11.57
C HIS A 57 -3.60 -4.82 12.86
N ALA A 58 -4.08 -6.07 12.84
CA ALA A 58 -4.70 -6.70 14.01
C ALA A 58 -3.74 -6.80 15.21
N ALA A 59 -2.44 -6.98 14.94
CA ALA A 59 -1.38 -6.96 15.94
C ALA A 59 -1.01 -5.54 16.45
N GLY A 60 -1.68 -4.49 15.97
CA GLY A 60 -1.49 -3.11 16.43
C GLY A 60 -0.28 -2.39 15.81
N HIS A 61 0.27 -2.88 14.70
CA HIS A 61 1.36 -2.18 14.04
C HIS A 61 0.89 -0.83 13.49
N PRO A 62 1.55 0.28 13.84
CA PRO A 62 1.14 1.59 13.37
C PRO A 62 1.37 1.75 11.86
N HIS A 63 0.37 2.24 11.14
CA HIS A 63 0.41 2.50 9.70
C HIS A 63 -0.44 3.72 9.33
N SER A 64 -0.25 4.26 8.12
CA SER A 64 -1.03 5.40 7.62
C SER A 64 -2.34 5.00 6.92
N GLY A 65 -2.63 3.71 6.85
CA GLY A 65 -3.85 3.14 6.27
C GLY A 65 -3.52 1.90 5.45
N ILE A 66 -4.46 0.96 5.36
CA ILE A 66 -4.34 -0.24 4.51
C ILE A 66 -5.60 -0.34 3.67
N VAL A 67 -5.42 -0.45 2.35
CA VAL A 67 -6.45 -0.86 1.40
C VAL A 67 -6.15 -2.32 1.05
N TYR A 68 -7.05 -3.20 1.42
CA TYR A 68 -6.98 -4.61 1.08
C TYR A 68 -7.97 -4.93 -0.03
N ALA A 69 -7.53 -5.68 -1.03
CA ALA A 69 -8.38 -6.25 -2.06
C ALA A 69 -8.06 -7.74 -2.23
N PRO A 70 -9.05 -8.63 -2.43
CA PRO A 70 -8.77 -10.04 -2.71
C PRO A 70 -7.88 -10.23 -3.94
N GLN A 71 -7.11 -11.31 -3.97
CA GLN A 71 -6.28 -11.66 -5.13
C GLN A 71 -7.16 -11.82 -6.40
N GLY A 72 -6.68 -11.32 -7.53
CA GLY A 72 -7.43 -11.29 -8.79
C GLY A 72 -8.35 -10.07 -8.95
N THR A 73 -8.45 -9.21 -7.93
CA THR A 73 -9.10 -7.89 -8.09
C THR A 73 -8.23 -6.98 -8.96
N SER A 74 -8.83 -6.27 -9.90
CA SER A 74 -8.11 -5.28 -10.70
C SER A 74 -7.61 -4.14 -9.81
N ILE A 75 -6.29 -3.94 -9.78
CA ILE A 75 -5.70 -2.90 -8.93
C ILE A 75 -6.02 -1.51 -9.46
N GLY A 76 -5.99 -1.34 -10.79
CA GLY A 76 -6.37 -0.08 -11.43
C GLY A 76 -7.82 0.31 -11.16
N GLU A 77 -8.75 -0.64 -11.22
CA GLU A 77 -10.17 -0.41 -10.91
C GLU A 77 -10.38 -0.10 -9.43
N THR A 78 -9.71 -0.82 -8.54
CA THR A 78 -9.79 -0.55 -7.09
C THR A 78 -9.32 0.86 -6.76
N ILE A 79 -8.21 1.31 -7.35
CA ILE A 79 -7.72 2.68 -7.16
C ILE A 79 -8.69 3.70 -7.76
N HIS A 80 -9.28 3.39 -8.93
CA HIS A 80 -10.25 4.26 -9.56
C HIS A 80 -11.48 4.49 -8.67
N CYS A 81 -11.98 3.46 -8.00
CA CYS A 81 -13.12 3.56 -7.08
C CYS A 81 -12.81 4.31 -5.76
N LEU A 82 -11.53 4.54 -5.43
CA LEU A 82 -11.11 5.24 -4.21
C LEU A 82 -10.89 6.74 -4.41
N MET A 83 -10.97 7.22 -5.65
CA MET A 83 -10.86 8.65 -6.03
C MET A 83 -12.23 9.30 -6.14
#